data_AF-A0A813IES5-F1
#
_entry.id   AF-A0A813IES5-F1
#
_cell.length_a   1.000
_cell.length_b   1.000
_cell.length_c   1.000
_cell.angle_alpha   90.00
_cell.angle_beta   90.00
_cell.angle_gamma   90.00
#
_symmetry.space_group_name_H-M   'P 1'
#
loop_
_entity.id
_entity.type
_entity.pdbx_description
1 polymer ?
#
loop_
_entity_poly.entity_id
_entity_poly.type
_entity_poly.pdbx_seq_one_letter_code
_entity_poly.pdbx_strand_id
1 'polypeptide(L)'
;MNFSQQLNRVSCEASEQRHAEQELAAEALIEEFQQECLLAAQEGKVECRHVKDIFFIENEDQFPGKFECRHVKGTFVFENEDDLQQEFPTFLQHKLQTMFGQNSQASVSLDRDILGSIRGIELAASWPKPRPTGTAAQHSSSHVPRSNLNSQCPVCLCQAEVVALTPCGHVLCVSCSTNFLRGTSCPVCREPVAGRQNLFS
;
A
#
# COMPACT_ATOMS: atom_id res chain seq x y z
N MET A 1 41.76 16.73 5.38
CA MET A 1 40.51 16.91 4.61
C MET A 1 40.59 18.24 3.90
N ASN A 2 40.34 18.29 2.59
CA ASN A 2 40.29 19.56 1.87
C ASN A 2 38.87 20.17 1.90
N PHE A 3 38.74 21.45 1.58
CA PHE A 3 37.47 22.17 1.60
C PHE A 3 36.41 21.53 0.69
N SER A 4 36.80 21.01 -0.48
CA SER A 4 35.89 20.33 -1.40
C SER A 4 35.27 19.06 -0.80
N GLN A 5 36.05 18.26 -0.06
CA GLN A 5 35.54 17.08 0.66
C GLN A 5 34.55 17.47 1.76
N GLN A 6 34.79 18.59 2.45
CA GLN A 6 33.87 19.10 3.46
C GLN A 6 32.54 19.56 2.84
N LEU A 7 32.58 20.27 1.71
CA LEU A 7 31.37 20.69 0.99
C LEU A 7 30.54 19.50 0.50
N ASN A 8 31.19 18.49 -0.09
CA ASN A 8 30.49 17.30 -0.57
C ASN A 8 29.81 16.54 0.59
N ARG A 9 30.47 16.45 1.75
CA ARG A 9 29.89 15.82 2.93
C ARG A 9 28.64 16.57 3.41
N VAL A 10 28.73 17.90 3.55
CA VAL A 10 27.60 18.73 3.98
C VAL A 10 26.45 18.65 2.97
N SER A 11 26.75 18.62 1.67
CA SER A 11 25.72 18.44 0.63
C SER A 11 25.02 17.09 0.71
N CYS A 12 25.76 16.02 1.03
CA CYS A 12 25.21 14.67 1.18
C CYS A 12 24.31 14.58 2.43
N GLU A 13 24.80 15.05 3.58
CA GLU A 13 24.05 15.09 4.84
C GLU A 13 22.75 15.89 4.69
N ALA A 14 22.80 17.04 4.00
CA ALA A 14 21.61 17.84 3.71
C ALA A 14 20.61 17.12 2.79
N SER A 15 21.09 16.38 1.79
CA SER A 15 20.22 15.60 0.89
C SER A 15 19.55 14.43 1.61
N GLU A 16 20.28 13.71 2.46
CA GLU A 16 19.73 12.60 3.25
C GLU A 16 18.67 13.09 4.23
N GLN A 17 18.93 14.20 4.91
CA GLN A 17 17.95 14.81 5.82
C GLN A 17 16.66 15.19 5.08
N ARG A 18 16.77 15.80 3.89
CA ARG A 18 15.60 16.13 3.07
C ARG A 18 14.80 14.89 2.66
N HIS A 19 15.47 13.83 2.24
CA HIS A 19 14.79 12.58 1.88
C HIS A 19 14.04 11.98 3.08
N ALA A 20 14.66 12.00 4.28
CA ALA A 20 14.02 11.54 5.50
C ALA A 20 12.78 12.39 5.87
N GLU A 21 12.86 13.71 5.70
CA GLU A 21 11.73 14.62 5.92
C GLU A 21 10.59 14.38 4.92
N GLN A 22 10.91 14.16 3.64
CA GLN A 22 9.92 13.81 2.60
C GLN A 22 9.26 12.45 2.86
N GLU A 23 10.03 11.47 3.34
CA GLU A 23 9.49 10.16 3.69
C GLU A 23 8.50 10.26 4.86
N LEU A 24 8.86 11.00 5.91
CA LEU A 24 7.97 11.26 7.05
C LEU A 24 6.70 12.00 6.63
N ALA A 25 6.81 12.94 5.69
CA ALA A 25 5.68 13.67 5.10
C ALA A 25 4.68 12.74 4.42
N ALA A 26 5.21 11.88 3.55
CA ALA A 26 4.42 10.94 2.76
C ALA A 26 3.72 9.94 3.68
N GLU A 27 4.40 9.47 4.71
CA GLU A 27 3.82 8.56 5.71
C GLU A 27 2.66 9.20 6.46
N ALA A 28 2.83 10.44 6.93
CA ALA A 28 1.76 11.17 7.62
C ALA A 28 0.54 11.39 6.71
N LEU A 29 0.76 11.79 5.45
CA LEU A 29 -0.32 12.00 4.47
C LEU A 29 -1.07 10.71 4.14
N ILE A 30 -0.34 9.61 3.99
CA ILE A 30 -0.93 8.30 3.69
C ILE A 30 -1.69 7.74 4.89
N GLU A 31 -1.19 7.94 6.10
CA GLU A 31 -1.90 7.54 7.33
C GLU A 31 -3.23 8.30 7.47
N GLU A 32 -3.23 9.61 7.24
CA GLU A 32 -4.44 10.45 7.23
C GLU A 32 -5.45 9.94 6.19
N PHE A 33 -4.98 9.70 4.96
CA PHE A 33 -5.82 9.15 3.89
C PHE A 33 -6.37 7.75 4.20
N GLN A 34 -5.56 6.88 4.82
CA GLN A 34 -5.99 5.54 5.23
C GLN A 34 -7.14 5.62 6.24
N GLN A 35 -7.02 6.52 7.23
CA GLN A 35 -8.06 6.71 8.24
C GLN A 35 -9.38 7.17 7.59
N GLU A 36 -9.32 8.12 6.65
CA GLU A 36 -10.50 8.56 5.90
C GLU A 36 -11.12 7.45 5.03
N CYS A 37 -10.29 6.63 4.38
CA CYS A 37 -10.76 5.48 3.61
C CYS A 37 -11.50 4.47 4.50
N LEU A 38 -10.97 4.19 5.69
CA LEU A 38 -11.59 3.29 6.66
C LEU A 38 -12.94 3.82 7.13
N LEU A 39 -13.04 5.12 7.42
CA LEU A 39 -14.31 5.76 7.78
C LEU A 39 -15.32 5.68 6.63
N ALA A 40 -14.90 6.01 5.39
CA ALA A 40 -15.75 5.93 4.21
C ALA A 40 -16.27 4.49 3.97
N ALA A 41 -15.42 3.48 4.17
CA ALA A 41 -15.82 2.07 4.04
C ALA A 41 -16.84 1.66 5.12
N GLN A 42 -16.69 2.14 6.36
CA GLN A 42 -17.66 1.89 7.44
C GLN A 42 -19.03 2.52 7.14
N GLU A 43 -19.05 3.64 6.43
CA GLU A 43 -20.27 4.30 5.94
C GLU A 43 -20.87 3.58 4.71
N GLY A 44 -20.25 2.51 4.22
CA GLY A 44 -20.72 1.75 3.06
C GLY A 44 -20.39 2.41 1.71
N LYS A 45 -19.50 3.41 1.69
CA LYS A 45 -18.96 3.97 0.45
C LYS A 45 -18.02 2.95 -0.21
N VAL A 46 -17.81 3.11 -1.51
CA VAL A 46 -16.91 2.26 -2.33
C VAL A 46 -15.71 3.02 -2.85
N GLU A 47 -15.59 4.30 -2.48
CA GLU A 47 -14.53 5.20 -2.86
C GLU A 47 -14.25 6.21 -1.74
N CYS A 48 -13.02 6.70 -1.70
CA CYS A 48 -12.57 7.79 -0.85
C CYS A 48 -11.64 8.70 -1.66
N ARG A 49 -11.76 10.00 -1.40
CA ARG A 49 -10.89 11.04 -1.95
C ARG A 49 -10.46 11.95 -0.81
N HIS A 50 -9.17 12.24 -0.77
CA HIS A 50 -8.55 13.15 0.17
C HIS A 50 -7.72 14.16 -0.61
N VAL A 51 -8.02 15.45 -0.44
CA VAL A 51 -7.25 16.53 -1.05
C VAL A 51 -6.51 17.23 0.08
N LYS A 52 -5.19 17.26 -0.03
CA LYS A 52 -4.33 18.01 0.90
C LYS A 52 -3.81 19.25 0.20
N ASP A 53 -4.24 20.40 0.69
CA ASP A 53 -3.70 21.68 0.25
C ASP A 53 -2.20 21.75 0.56
N ILE A 54 -1.42 22.08 -0.46
CA ILE A 54 0.00 22.40 -0.36
C ILE A 54 0.06 23.92 -0.45
N PHE A 55 0.19 24.57 0.70
CA PHE A 55 0.41 26.01 0.69
C PHE A 55 1.86 26.29 0.32
N PHE A 56 2.06 26.80 -0.89
CA PHE A 56 3.33 27.38 -1.32
C PHE A 56 3.48 28.74 -0.64
N ILE A 57 4.43 28.85 0.28
CA ILE A 57 4.83 30.16 0.79
C ILE A 57 5.97 30.64 -0.11
N GLU A 58 5.68 31.60 -0.99
CA GLU A 58 6.72 32.43 -1.59
C GLU A 58 7.33 33.29 -0.46
N ASN A 59 8.49 32.88 0.07
CA ASN A 59 9.27 33.77 0.91
C ASN A 59 9.94 34.81 0.00
N GLU A 60 9.26 35.94 -0.24
CA GLU A 60 9.78 37.06 -1.06
C GLU A 60 11.16 37.58 -0.59
N ASP A 61 11.52 37.35 0.68
CA ASP A 61 12.77 37.86 1.27
C ASP A 61 13.96 36.86 1.28
N GLN A 62 13.78 35.60 0.85
CA GLN A 62 14.84 34.58 0.91
C GLN A 62 14.92 33.74 -0.37
N PHE A 63 15.68 34.25 -1.35
CA PHE A 63 16.05 33.61 -2.61
C PHE A 63 14.89 33.26 -3.57
N PRO A 64 14.88 33.81 -4.81
CA PRO A 64 13.95 33.35 -5.83
C PRO A 64 14.24 31.89 -6.18
N GLY A 65 13.28 30.99 -5.93
CA GLY A 65 13.35 29.58 -6.33
C GLY A 65 13.28 28.53 -5.21
N LYS A 66 13.01 28.89 -3.96
CA LYS A 66 12.74 27.90 -2.90
C LYS A 66 11.24 27.81 -2.60
N PHE A 67 10.71 26.59 -2.66
CA PHE A 67 9.30 26.32 -2.40
C PHE A 67 9.15 25.71 -1.01
N GLU A 68 8.55 26.47 -0.09
CA GLU A 68 8.21 25.99 1.25
C GLU A 68 6.75 25.53 1.28
N CYS A 69 6.52 24.23 1.53
CA CYS A 69 5.20 23.72 1.89
C CYS A 69 5.10 23.65 3.41
N ARG A 70 4.20 24.46 3.99
CA ARG A 70 4.04 24.51 5.46
C ARG A 70 2.90 23.60 5.90
N HIS A 71 3.24 22.53 6.62
CA HIS A 71 2.28 21.76 7.42
C HIS A 71 2.33 22.23 8.87
N VAL A 72 1.23 22.06 9.61
CA VAL A 72 1.06 22.56 10.99
C VAL A 72 2.05 21.89 11.99
N LYS A 73 2.87 20.93 11.55
CA LYS A 73 3.95 20.28 12.33
C LYS A 73 5.27 20.02 11.57
N GLY A 74 5.51 20.65 10.43
CA GLY A 74 6.76 20.49 9.67
C GLY A 74 6.73 21.27 8.35
N THR A 75 7.87 21.82 7.94
CA THR A 75 8.03 22.51 6.65
C THR A 75 8.71 21.56 5.67
N PHE A 76 8.13 21.36 4.48
CA PHE A 76 8.79 20.66 3.39
C PHE A 76 9.43 21.69 2.46
N VAL A 77 10.63 21.40 1.98
CA VAL A 77 11.32 22.27 1.02
C VAL A 77 11.60 21.47 -0.24
N PHE A 78 10.98 21.88 -1.35
CA PHE A 78 11.32 21.38 -2.68
C PHE A 78 12.28 22.36 -3.34
N GLU A 79 13.35 21.85 -3.94
CA GLU A 79 14.38 22.69 -4.57
C GLU A 79 13.86 23.33 -5.86
N ASN A 80 12.90 22.68 -6.53
CA ASN A 80 12.22 23.21 -7.69
C ASN A 80 10.78 22.65 -7.81
N GLU A 81 9.97 23.27 -8.67
CA GLU A 81 8.59 22.83 -8.92
C GLU A 81 8.54 21.46 -9.62
N ASP A 82 9.56 21.12 -10.42
CA ASP A 82 9.64 19.87 -11.18
C ASP A 82 9.77 18.63 -10.26
N ASP A 83 10.54 18.72 -9.16
CA ASP A 83 10.73 17.66 -8.17
C ASP A 83 9.40 17.35 -7.48
N LEU A 84 8.63 18.40 -7.15
CA LEU A 84 7.28 18.25 -6.61
C LEU A 84 6.31 17.69 -7.65
N GLN A 85 6.46 18.05 -8.93
CA GLN A 85 5.58 17.57 -10.00
C GLN A 85 5.81 16.11 -10.36
N GLN A 86 7.04 15.63 -10.29
CA GLN A 86 7.42 14.31 -10.81
C GLN A 86 7.75 13.29 -9.73
N GLU A 87 8.63 13.62 -8.78
CA GLU A 87 9.17 12.62 -7.86
C GLU A 87 8.21 12.30 -6.73
N PHE A 88 7.65 13.34 -6.09
CA PHE A 88 6.80 13.14 -4.91
C PHE A 88 5.48 12.42 -5.20
N PRO A 89 4.72 12.73 -6.27
CA PRO A 89 3.52 11.96 -6.63
C PRO A 89 3.83 10.51 -6.99
N THR A 90 4.95 10.26 -7.66
CA THR A 90 5.41 8.91 -8.00
C THR A 90 5.75 8.12 -6.73
N PHE A 91 6.42 8.75 -5.77
CA PHE A 91 6.72 8.15 -4.48
C PHE A 91 5.47 7.81 -3.67
N LEU A 92 4.52 8.76 -3.57
CA LEU A 92 3.22 8.53 -2.94
C LEU A 92 2.44 7.41 -3.63
N GLN A 93 2.44 7.38 -4.96
CA GLN A 93 1.76 6.36 -5.75
C GLN A 93 2.30 4.96 -5.44
N HIS A 94 3.61 4.81 -5.30
CA HIS A 94 4.25 3.55 -4.94
C HIS A 94 3.89 3.11 -3.50
N LYS A 95 3.93 4.03 -2.52
CA LYS A 95 3.51 3.70 -1.14
C LYS A 95 2.02 3.34 -1.08
N LEU A 96 1.14 4.04 -1.82
CA LEU A 96 -0.28 3.69 -1.92
C LEU A 96 -0.51 2.29 -2.51
N GLN A 97 0.17 1.95 -3.61
CA GLN A 97 0.07 0.61 -4.21
C GLN A 97 0.53 -0.49 -3.25
N THR A 98 1.54 -0.20 -2.43
CA THR A 98 2.02 -1.12 -1.40
C THR A 98 0.95 -1.36 -0.33
N MET A 99 0.22 -0.31 0.06
CA MET A 99 -0.81 -0.40 1.11
C MET A 99 -2.13 -1.02 0.65
N PHE A 100 -2.66 -0.59 -0.49
CA PHE A 100 -3.96 -1.07 -0.98
C PHE A 100 -3.82 -2.35 -1.83
N GLY A 101 -2.59 -2.74 -2.18
CA GLY A 101 -2.26 -3.89 -2.99
C GLY A 101 -2.31 -3.60 -4.50
N GLN A 102 -1.62 -4.41 -5.30
CA GLN A 102 -1.45 -4.20 -6.74
C GLN A 102 -2.78 -4.20 -7.54
N ASN A 103 -3.85 -4.75 -6.97
CA ASN A 103 -5.17 -4.83 -7.63
C ASN A 103 -6.13 -3.70 -7.20
N SER A 104 -5.69 -2.81 -6.32
CA SER A 104 -6.49 -1.67 -5.90
C SER A 104 -6.45 -0.53 -6.92
N GLN A 105 -7.55 0.22 -7.00
CA GLN A 105 -7.63 1.44 -7.80
C GLN A 105 -7.25 2.64 -6.92
N ALA A 106 -6.01 2.66 -6.42
CA ALA A 106 -5.47 3.78 -5.67
C ALA A 106 -4.60 4.67 -6.58
N SER A 107 -4.83 5.98 -6.57
CA SER A 107 -4.14 6.94 -7.43
C SER A 107 -3.75 8.22 -6.71
N VAL A 108 -2.67 8.84 -7.17
CA VAL A 108 -2.23 10.18 -6.79
C VAL A 108 -2.36 11.11 -7.98
N SER A 109 -2.94 12.29 -7.78
CA SER A 109 -2.97 13.37 -8.76
C SER A 109 -2.63 14.71 -8.11
N LEU A 110 -2.12 15.65 -8.90
CA LEU A 110 -1.95 17.04 -8.47
C LEU A 110 -3.27 17.77 -8.64
N ASP A 111 -3.76 18.40 -7.58
CA ASP A 111 -4.89 19.32 -7.67
C ASP A 111 -4.37 20.63 -8.26
N ARG A 112 -4.99 21.07 -9.36
CA ARG A 112 -4.60 22.27 -10.10
C ARG A 112 -5.78 23.22 -10.21
N ASP A 113 -5.52 24.50 -10.09
CA ASP A 113 -6.55 25.51 -10.23
C ASP A 113 -6.83 25.90 -11.69
N ILE A 114 -7.73 26.87 -11.87
CA ILE A 114 -8.13 27.35 -13.20
C ILE A 114 -6.98 27.96 -14.00
N LEU A 115 -5.89 28.36 -13.34
CA LEU A 115 -4.68 28.91 -13.96
C LEU A 115 -3.62 27.81 -14.20
N GLY A 116 -3.88 26.57 -13.77
CA GLY A 116 -2.96 25.45 -13.88
C GLY A 116 -1.94 25.37 -12.73
N SER A 117 -2.02 26.28 -11.76
CA SER A 117 -1.18 26.29 -10.58
C SER A 117 -1.55 25.14 -9.66
N ILE A 118 -0.54 24.44 -9.13
CA ILE A 118 -0.75 23.36 -8.17
C ILE A 118 -1.31 23.96 -6.89
N ARG A 119 -2.42 23.42 -6.39
CA ARG A 119 -3.01 23.77 -5.09
C ARG A 119 -2.77 22.71 -4.04
N GLY A 120 -2.63 21.46 -4.46
CA GLY A 120 -2.50 20.36 -3.52
C GLY A 120 -2.24 19.02 -4.20
N ILE A 121 -2.35 17.98 -3.40
CA ILE A 121 -2.31 16.59 -3.84
C ILE A 121 -3.64 15.95 -3.53
N GLU A 122 -4.24 15.31 -4.53
CA GLU A 122 -5.41 14.45 -4.39
C GLU A 122 -4.94 12.98 -4.32
N LEU A 123 -5.35 12.30 -3.25
CA LEU A 123 -5.27 10.86 -3.11
C LEU A 123 -6.68 10.29 -3.30
N ALA A 124 -6.81 9.29 -4.16
CA ALA A 124 -8.08 8.62 -4.38
C ALA A 124 -7.91 7.10 -4.30
N ALA A 125 -8.90 6.42 -3.75
CA ALA A 125 -8.94 4.96 -3.70
C ALA A 125 -10.38 4.48 -3.92
N SER A 126 -10.53 3.37 -4.63
CA SER A 126 -11.80 2.65 -4.72
C SER A 126 -11.62 1.17 -4.39
N TRP A 127 -12.69 0.56 -3.88
CA TRP A 127 -12.72 -0.84 -3.48
C TRP A 127 -14.02 -1.52 -3.95
N PRO A 128 -13.99 -2.84 -4.19
CA PRO A 128 -15.16 -3.55 -4.68
C PRO A 128 -16.30 -3.49 -3.67
N LYS A 129 -17.52 -3.22 -4.16
CA LYS A 129 -18.73 -3.27 -3.35
C LYS A 129 -18.88 -4.69 -2.76
N PRO A 130 -19.08 -4.84 -1.44
CA PRO A 130 -19.40 -6.13 -0.86
C PRO A 130 -20.60 -6.70 -1.61
N ARG A 131 -20.46 -7.89 -2.21
CA ARG A 131 -21.62 -8.55 -2.80
C ARG A 131 -22.64 -8.71 -1.68
N PRO A 132 -23.89 -8.23 -1.85
CA PRO A 132 -24.91 -8.43 -0.85
C PRO A 132 -24.99 -9.93 -0.58
N THR A 133 -24.61 -10.32 0.63
CA THR A 133 -24.72 -11.68 1.15
C THR A 133 -26.20 -11.96 1.38
N GLY A 134 -26.92 -12.11 0.27
CA GLY A 134 -28.37 -12.12 0.23
C GLY A 134 -28.87 -13.03 -0.87
N THR A 135 -28.62 -14.33 -0.74
CA THR A 135 -29.64 -15.39 -0.62
C THR A 135 -28.94 -16.73 -0.77
N ALA A 136 -28.93 -17.50 0.32
CA ALA A 136 -28.73 -18.94 0.27
C ALA A 136 -29.90 -19.57 -0.48
N ALA A 137 -29.84 -19.58 -1.81
CA ALA A 137 -30.77 -20.33 -2.64
C ALA A 137 -29.99 -20.94 -3.80
N GLN A 138 -29.68 -22.23 -3.60
CA GLN A 138 -29.72 -23.30 -4.58
C GLN A 138 -29.18 -22.99 -5.99
N HIS A 139 -28.18 -23.75 -6.44
CA HIS A 139 -28.32 -24.53 -7.67
C HIS A 139 -27.18 -25.55 -7.83
N SER A 140 -27.61 -26.81 -7.81
CA SER A 140 -27.19 -27.92 -8.69
C SER A 140 -25.71 -28.00 -9.11
N SER A 141 -25.07 -29.03 -8.57
CA SER A 141 -23.99 -29.83 -9.14
C SER A 141 -23.93 -29.85 -10.68
N SER A 142 -23.12 -28.96 -11.24
CA SER A 142 -22.39 -29.25 -12.49
C SER A 142 -20.90 -29.19 -12.13
N HIS A 143 -20.39 -30.34 -11.72
CA HIS A 143 -19.04 -30.57 -11.23
C HIS A 143 -18.03 -30.49 -12.40
N VAL A 144 -17.79 -29.28 -12.90
CA VAL A 144 -16.56 -29.00 -13.64
C VAL A 144 -15.46 -28.94 -12.58
N PRO A 145 -14.38 -29.74 -12.66
CA PRO A 145 -13.27 -29.63 -11.74
C PRO A 145 -12.55 -28.31 -12.03
N ARG A 146 -13.06 -27.23 -11.43
CA ARG A 146 -12.30 -25.99 -11.30
C ARG A 146 -11.12 -26.35 -10.40
N SER A 147 -9.93 -26.35 -10.98
CA SER A 147 -8.68 -26.32 -10.21
C SER A 147 -8.70 -25.04 -9.37
N ASN A 148 -9.36 -25.10 -8.22
CA ASN A 148 -9.42 -24.04 -7.21
C ASN A 148 -8.11 -24.04 -6.42
N LEU A 149 -6.95 -24.07 -7.09
CA LEU A 149 -5.70 -23.63 -6.47
C LEU A 149 -5.74 -22.09 -6.35
N ASN A 150 -6.72 -21.59 -5.61
CA ASN A 150 -6.59 -20.27 -5.01
C ASN A 150 -5.47 -20.42 -3.97
N SER A 151 -4.31 -19.86 -4.29
CA SER A 151 -3.02 -19.98 -3.60
C SER A 151 -2.97 -19.35 -2.19
N GLN A 152 -4.12 -19.07 -1.58
CA GLN A 152 -4.21 -18.43 -0.27
C GLN A 152 -4.29 -19.48 0.83
N CYS A 153 -3.36 -19.46 1.78
CA CYS A 153 -3.35 -20.39 2.89
C CYS A 153 -4.53 -20.13 3.85
N PRO A 154 -5.33 -21.14 4.24
CA PRO A 154 -6.47 -20.94 5.13
C PRO A 154 -6.07 -20.64 6.60
N VAL A 155 -4.79 -20.72 6.94
CA VAL A 155 -4.28 -20.46 8.30
C VAL A 155 -3.82 -19.02 8.45
N CYS A 156 -2.98 -18.51 7.55
CA CYS A 156 -2.45 -17.15 7.62
C CYS A 156 -3.06 -16.17 6.62
N LEU A 157 -3.85 -16.66 5.66
CA LEU A 157 -4.43 -15.88 4.57
C LEU A 157 -3.40 -15.20 3.64
N CYS A 158 -2.14 -15.62 3.66
CA CYS A 158 -1.12 -15.16 2.69
C CYS A 158 -1.16 -16.00 1.40
N GLN A 159 -0.82 -15.37 0.26
CA GLN A 159 -0.49 -16.07 -0.98
C GLN A 159 0.95 -16.56 -0.91
N ALA A 160 1.20 -17.86 -1.10
CA ALA A 160 2.54 -18.43 -1.01
C ALA A 160 2.63 -19.80 -1.71
N GLU A 161 3.87 -20.32 -1.82
CA GLU A 161 4.12 -21.71 -2.19
C GLU A 161 3.30 -22.68 -1.32
N VAL A 162 2.75 -23.69 -1.96
CA VAL A 162 1.70 -24.54 -1.41
C VAL A 162 2.17 -25.96 -1.13
N VAL A 163 1.78 -26.47 0.04
CA VAL A 163 2.07 -27.83 0.51
C VAL A 163 0.75 -28.53 0.81
N ALA A 164 0.54 -29.70 0.21
CA ALA A 164 -0.62 -30.55 0.49
C ALA A 164 -0.35 -31.46 1.70
N LEU A 165 -1.27 -31.48 2.66
CA LEU A 165 -1.25 -32.42 3.77
C LEU A 165 -1.78 -33.79 3.32
N THR A 166 -1.08 -34.87 3.63
CA THR A 166 -1.53 -36.23 3.33
C THR A 166 -2.18 -36.86 4.56
N PRO A 167 -3.26 -37.65 4.41
CA PRO A 167 -3.88 -38.08 3.15
C PRO A 167 -4.96 -37.12 2.60
N CYS A 168 -5.43 -36.15 3.40
CA CYS A 168 -6.63 -35.37 3.08
C CYS A 168 -6.53 -34.43 1.86
N GLY A 169 -5.31 -34.09 1.41
CA GLY A 169 -5.06 -33.22 0.26
C GLY A 169 -5.25 -31.72 0.51
N HIS A 170 -5.63 -31.28 1.72
CA HIS A 170 -5.78 -29.86 2.01
C HIS A 170 -4.43 -29.13 1.98
N VAL A 171 -4.45 -27.92 1.41
CA VAL A 171 -3.26 -27.17 1.06
C VAL A 171 -3.02 -26.02 2.03
N LEU A 172 -1.78 -25.88 2.49
CA LEU A 172 -1.30 -24.78 3.34
C LEU A 172 -0.07 -24.11 2.70
N CYS A 173 0.32 -22.92 3.18
CA CYS A 173 1.64 -22.39 2.83
C CYS A 173 2.75 -23.17 3.54
N VAL A 174 3.98 -23.11 3.00
CA VAL A 174 5.16 -23.77 3.57
C VAL A 174 5.34 -23.45 5.05
N SER A 175 5.24 -22.18 5.44
CA SER A 175 5.44 -21.73 6.83
C SER A 175 4.41 -22.34 7.78
N CYS A 176 3.11 -22.24 7.46
CA CYS A 176 2.05 -22.82 8.30
C CYS A 176 2.09 -24.35 8.33
N SER A 177 2.55 -25.01 7.26
CA SER A 177 2.65 -26.48 7.21
C SER A 177 3.60 -27.06 8.28
N THR A 178 4.55 -26.27 8.78
CA THR A 178 5.52 -26.72 9.79
C THR A 178 4.88 -27.00 11.15
N ASN A 179 3.72 -26.38 11.44
CA ASN A 179 2.96 -26.61 12.66
C ASN A 179 2.12 -27.89 12.64
N PHE A 180 1.97 -28.53 11.48
CA PHE A 180 1.12 -29.70 11.29
C PHE A 180 1.96 -30.93 10.90
N LEU A 181 2.67 -31.47 11.91
CA LEU A 181 3.52 -32.65 11.77
C LEU A 181 2.69 -33.95 11.77
N ARG A 182 3.35 -35.08 11.46
CA ARG A 182 2.74 -36.40 11.52
C ARG A 182 2.09 -36.63 12.89
N GLY A 183 0.82 -37.05 12.89
CA GLY A 183 0.03 -37.30 14.10
C GLY A 183 -0.77 -36.10 14.61
N THR A 184 -0.58 -34.90 14.04
CA THR A 184 -1.46 -33.76 14.29
C THR A 184 -2.72 -33.82 13.42
N SER A 185 -3.72 -32.98 13.70
CA SER A 185 -4.94 -32.87 12.89
C SER A 185 -4.83 -31.76 11.85
N CYS A 186 -5.31 -32.02 10.63
CA CYS A 186 -5.45 -31.02 9.58
C CYS A 186 -6.32 -29.83 10.08
N PRO A 187 -5.91 -28.56 9.90
CA PRO A 187 -6.70 -27.43 10.38
C PRO A 187 -8.01 -27.22 9.60
N VAL A 188 -8.15 -27.85 8.41
CA VAL A 188 -9.33 -27.71 7.55
C VAL A 188 -10.36 -28.81 7.83
N CYS A 189 -9.96 -30.09 7.72
CA CYS A 189 -10.89 -31.22 7.89
C CYS A 189 -10.72 -32.00 9.21
N ARG A 190 -9.72 -31.67 10.02
CA ARG A 190 -9.36 -32.35 11.28
C ARG A 190 -8.87 -33.80 11.16
N GLU A 191 -8.71 -34.31 9.94
CA GLU A 191 -8.14 -35.63 9.69
C GLU A 191 -6.67 -35.71 10.13
N PRO A 192 -6.20 -36.85 10.69
CA PRO A 192 -4.80 -37.01 11.08
C PRO A 192 -3.84 -36.85 9.90
N VAL A 193 -2.80 -36.03 10.09
CA VAL A 193 -1.75 -35.80 9.10
C VAL A 193 -0.74 -36.94 9.14
N ALA A 194 -0.55 -37.61 8.01
CA ALA A 194 0.45 -38.66 7.82
C ALA A 194 1.77 -38.11 7.25
N GLY A 195 1.70 -37.01 6.49
CA GLY A 195 2.83 -36.38 5.85
C GLY A 195 2.43 -35.11 5.08
N ARG A 196 3.37 -34.62 4.27
CA ARG A 196 3.21 -33.42 3.47
C ARG A 196 3.90 -33.57 2.12
N GLN A 197 3.32 -33.03 1.07
CA GLN A 197 3.87 -33.05 -0.28
C GLN A 197 3.91 -31.62 -0.82
N ASN A 198 5.10 -31.16 -1.19
CA ASN A 198 5.25 -29.88 -1.88
C ASN A 198 4.59 -29.98 -3.26
N LEU A 199 3.73 -29.02 -3.57
CA LEU A 199 3.16 -28.89 -4.90
C LEU A 199 4.06 -27.94 -5.68
N PHE A 200 4.66 -28.41 -6.77
CA PHE A 200 5.42 -27.56 -7.68
C PHE A 200 4.41 -26.82 -8.57
N SER A 201 4.39 -25.49 -8.47
CA SER A 201 3.65 -24.60 -9.38
C SER A 201 4.51 -24.21 -10.56
#